data_AF-A0A951M513-F1
#
_entry.id   AF-A0A951M513-F1
#
_cell.length_a   1.000
_cell.length_b   1.000
_cell.length_c   1.000
_cell.angle_alpha   90.00
_cell.angle_beta   90.00
_cell.angle_gamma   90.00
#
_symmetry.space_group_name_H-M   'P 1'
#
loop_
_entity.id
_entity.type
_entity.pdbx_description
1 polymer ?
#
loop_
_entity_poly.entity_id
_entity_poly.type
_entity_poly.pdbx_seq_one_letter_code
_entity_poly.pdbx_strand_id
1 'polypeptide(L)'
;MLWLSACGGSGNDGGGGSTPPPQGGTPLTVGVPGLVGDWLENGCVVSGAQSFKRLTRATDLSANSIRYLSGVFTYGNTTCNGVGSLAGPSNLGTVVFSRAESNASVAASWGEFTTVTNTRSQVIWAKKSETVLCLLGDQSPSILPTLNDVAASLVTLPDSACFTRQ
;
A
#
# COMPACT_ATOMS: atom_id res chain seq x y z
N MET A 1 36.23 7.57 34.22
CA MET A 1 37.37 7.67 33.27
C MET A 1 38.34 6.56 33.62
N LEU A 2 38.96 5.92 32.62
CA LEU A 2 39.63 4.59 32.62
C LEU A 2 38.65 3.43 32.31
N TRP A 3 38.84 2.56 31.29
CA TRP A 3 40.08 1.99 30.72
C TRP A 3 40.14 1.85 29.18
N LEU A 4 41.38 1.81 28.66
CA LEU A 4 41.81 1.19 27.40
C LEU A 4 42.07 -0.31 27.60
N SER A 5 41.92 -1.11 26.52
CA SER A 5 42.73 -2.28 26.07
C SER A 5 41.83 -3.23 25.26
N ALA A 6 42.21 -3.97 24.21
CA ALA A 6 43.48 -4.23 23.52
C ALA A 6 43.17 -4.90 22.16
N CYS A 7 44.16 -4.94 21.27
CA CYS A 7 44.22 -5.89 20.14
C CYS A 7 44.30 -7.34 20.63
N GLY A 8 43.65 -8.26 19.94
CA GLY A 8 43.87 -9.71 20.04
C GLY A 8 43.61 -10.35 18.68
N GLY A 9 44.62 -11.03 18.12
CA GLY A 9 44.57 -11.67 16.81
C GLY A 9 44.43 -13.20 16.84
N SER A 10 44.79 -13.79 15.69
CA SER A 10 44.95 -15.22 15.39
C SER A 10 43.73 -15.95 14.81
N GLY A 11 43.97 -16.63 13.68
CA GLY A 11 42.96 -17.22 12.80
C GLY A 11 42.53 -18.65 13.12
N ASN A 12 41.50 -19.10 12.40
CA ASN A 12 41.40 -20.35 11.61
C ASN A 12 39.99 -20.46 11.01
N ASP A 13 39.96 -20.85 9.73
CA ASP A 13 39.00 -21.70 9.02
C ASP A 13 37.48 -21.57 9.24
N GLY A 14 36.80 -21.31 8.11
CA GLY A 14 35.55 -21.99 7.79
C GLY A 14 34.27 -21.36 8.34
N GLY A 15 33.58 -20.61 7.50
CA GLY A 15 32.18 -20.27 7.74
C GLY A 15 31.80 -18.98 7.02
N GLY A 16 31.26 -19.13 5.81
CA GLY A 16 30.65 -18.03 5.07
C GLY A 16 29.44 -17.46 5.81
N GLY A 17 29.69 -16.63 6.80
CA GLY A 17 28.70 -15.80 7.47
C GLY A 17 28.61 -14.46 6.76
N SER A 18 28.13 -14.46 5.52
CA SER A 18 27.71 -13.23 4.85
C SER A 18 26.51 -12.68 5.61
N THR A 19 26.76 -11.85 6.62
CA THR A 19 25.75 -10.95 7.15
C THR A 19 25.31 -10.08 5.99
N PRO A 20 24.03 -10.15 5.55
CA PRO A 20 23.58 -9.30 4.46
C PRO A 20 23.81 -7.85 4.87
N PRO A 21 24.32 -6.98 3.97
CA PRO A 21 24.43 -5.57 4.28
C PRO A 21 23.04 -5.04 4.69
N PRO A 22 22.96 -4.05 5.60
CA PRO A 22 21.69 -3.42 5.92
C PRO A 22 21.11 -2.91 4.60
N GLN A 23 19.94 -3.43 4.21
CA GLN A 23 19.26 -3.01 2.99
C GLN A 23 18.84 -1.55 3.20
N GLY A 24 19.75 -0.65 2.81
CA GLY A 24 19.74 0.76 3.14
C GLY A 24 18.73 1.51 2.31
N GLY A 25 17.60 1.84 2.93
CA GLY A 25 16.64 2.80 2.45
C GLY A 25 15.65 3.12 3.55
N THR A 26 15.12 4.34 3.58
CA THR A 26 14.08 4.71 4.55
C THR A 26 12.84 3.87 4.28
N PRO A 27 12.32 3.11 5.28
CA PRO A 27 11.10 2.35 5.10
C PRO A 27 9.93 3.24 4.70
N LEU A 28 9.07 2.73 3.81
CA LEU A 28 7.85 3.42 3.44
C LEU A 28 6.92 3.57 4.65
N THR A 29 6.24 4.71 4.75
CA THR A 29 5.28 4.99 5.82
C THR A 29 4.15 3.96 5.77
N VAL A 30 3.89 3.27 6.88
CA VAL A 30 2.92 2.16 6.94
C VAL A 30 1.74 2.49 7.88
N GLY A 31 0.67 1.69 7.80
CA GLY A 31 -0.53 1.86 8.60
C GLY A 31 -1.31 3.12 8.21
N VAL A 32 -2.21 3.56 9.07
CA VAL A 32 -3.10 4.71 8.82
C VAL A 32 -2.35 5.95 8.33
N PRO A 33 -1.23 6.40 8.94
CA PRO A 33 -0.52 7.60 8.49
C PRO A 33 -0.02 7.52 7.04
N GLY A 34 0.34 6.32 6.58
CA GLY A 34 0.83 6.10 5.21
C GLY A 34 -0.27 5.98 4.17
N LEU A 35 -1.53 5.80 4.59
CA LEU A 35 -2.66 5.50 3.71
C LEU A 35 -3.67 6.65 3.60
N VAL A 36 -3.76 7.53 4.60
CA VAL A 36 -4.70 8.66 4.59
C VAL A 36 -4.43 9.61 3.42
N GLY A 37 -5.50 9.98 2.74
CA GLY A 37 -5.49 10.87 1.58
C GLY A 37 -6.27 10.31 0.39
N ASP A 38 -6.05 10.97 -0.74
CA ASP A 38 -6.71 10.68 -2.01
C ASP A 38 -5.78 9.90 -2.94
N TRP A 39 -6.36 8.89 -3.56
CA TRP A 39 -5.67 7.94 -4.43
C TRP A 39 -6.50 7.76 -5.69
N LEU A 40 -5.99 8.26 -6.82
CA LEU A 40 -6.67 8.15 -8.11
C LEU A 40 -6.14 6.93 -8.87
N GLU A 41 -7.03 6.08 -9.34
CA GLU A 41 -6.67 4.87 -10.09
C GLU A 41 -5.90 5.25 -11.36
N ASN A 42 -4.83 4.50 -11.63
CA ASN A 42 -3.95 4.73 -12.76
C ASN A 42 -4.65 4.35 -14.08
N GLY A 43 -5.45 3.28 -14.04
CA GLY A 43 -6.26 2.80 -15.14
C GLY A 43 -7.26 3.86 -15.60
N CYS A 44 -7.46 3.91 -16.92
CA CYS A 44 -8.43 4.79 -17.56
C CYS A 44 -9.48 3.92 -18.25
N VAL A 45 -10.74 4.04 -17.84
CA VAL A 45 -11.86 3.35 -18.49
C VAL A 45 -12.51 4.31 -19.47
N VAL A 46 -12.69 3.88 -20.72
CA VAL A 46 -13.31 4.69 -21.78
C VAL A 46 -14.72 4.19 -22.05
N SER A 47 -15.68 5.11 -22.15
CA SER A 47 -17.04 4.79 -22.59
C SER A 47 -17.56 5.93 -23.47
N GLY A 48 -17.85 5.63 -24.74
CA GLY A 48 -18.20 6.64 -25.73
C GLY A 48 -17.11 7.70 -25.87
N ALA A 49 -17.50 8.98 -25.79
CA ALA A 49 -16.58 10.12 -25.86
C ALA A 49 -15.98 10.53 -24.50
N GLN A 50 -16.30 9.79 -23.43
CA GLN A 50 -15.86 10.10 -22.07
C GLN A 50 -14.90 9.03 -21.55
N SER A 51 -14.18 9.39 -20.50
CA SER A 51 -13.34 8.46 -19.77
C SER A 51 -13.40 8.70 -18.27
N PHE A 52 -13.01 7.69 -17.51
CA PHE A 52 -13.29 7.59 -16.09
C PHE A 52 -12.11 7.02 -15.33
N LYS A 53 -11.88 7.56 -14.13
CA LYS A 53 -10.95 7.02 -13.14
C LYS A 53 -11.64 6.92 -11.80
N ARG A 54 -11.39 5.85 -11.06
CA ARG A 54 -11.87 5.73 -9.68
C ARG A 54 -11.00 6.56 -8.74
N LEU A 55 -11.63 7.33 -7.87
CA LEU A 55 -10.99 7.94 -6.71
C LEU A 55 -11.24 7.05 -5.50
N THR A 56 -10.19 6.63 -4.82
CA THR A 56 -10.23 6.04 -3.48
C THR A 56 -9.77 7.10 -2.48
N ARG A 57 -10.56 7.34 -1.44
CA ARG A 57 -10.20 8.22 -0.33
C ARG A 57 -10.17 7.43 0.96
N ALA A 58 -9.06 7.53 1.69
CA ALA A 58 -8.93 7.02 3.04
C ALA A 58 -8.90 8.19 4.01
N THR A 59 -9.85 8.22 4.95
CA THR A 59 -9.81 9.18 6.06
C THR A 59 -9.54 8.44 7.36
N ASP A 60 -8.77 9.05 8.24
CA ASP A 60 -8.52 8.52 9.57
C ASP A 60 -9.82 8.37 10.37
N LEU A 61 -9.91 7.26 11.13
CA LEU A 61 -10.95 7.06 12.14
C LEU A 61 -10.33 6.79 13.51
N SER A 62 -9.25 6.01 13.54
CA SER A 62 -8.45 5.72 14.73
C SER A 62 -7.00 5.45 14.34
N ALA A 63 -6.15 5.09 15.31
CA ALA A 63 -4.76 4.73 15.07
C ALA A 63 -4.57 3.54 14.09
N ASN A 64 -5.57 2.66 13.97
CA ASN A 64 -5.50 1.46 13.12
C ASN A 64 -6.71 1.28 12.21
N SER A 65 -7.56 2.30 12.04
CA SER A 65 -8.72 2.20 11.14
C SER A 65 -8.92 3.43 10.29
N ILE A 66 -9.44 3.20 9.09
CA ILE A 66 -9.81 4.23 8.13
C ILE A 66 -11.25 4.07 7.71
N ARG A 67 -11.89 5.19 7.36
CA ARG A 67 -13.08 5.16 6.51
C ARG A 67 -12.61 5.06 5.07
N TYR A 68 -13.16 4.10 4.35
CA TYR A 68 -12.90 3.92 2.93
C TYR A 68 -14.05 4.53 2.14
N LEU A 69 -13.75 5.59 1.39
CA LEU A 69 -14.69 6.22 0.46
C LEU A 69 -14.23 6.03 -0.99
N SER A 70 -15.19 6.02 -1.92
CA SER A 70 -14.90 5.93 -3.34
C SER A 70 -15.74 6.94 -4.13
N GLY A 71 -15.11 7.55 -5.12
CA GLY A 71 -15.74 8.41 -6.12
C GLY A 71 -15.27 8.05 -7.53
N VAL A 72 -15.75 8.80 -8.52
CA VAL A 72 -15.35 8.64 -9.92
C VAL A 72 -15.07 10.01 -10.52
N PHE A 73 -13.88 10.19 -11.07
CA PHE A 73 -13.57 11.30 -11.95
C PHE A 73 -14.06 10.98 -13.37
N THR A 74 -14.81 11.90 -13.95
CA THR A 74 -15.26 11.87 -15.34
C THR A 74 -14.52 12.92 -16.15
N TYR A 75 -13.98 12.51 -17.29
CA TYR A 75 -13.28 13.37 -18.22
C TYR A 75 -14.08 13.46 -19.52
N GLY A 76 -14.17 14.66 -20.09
CA GLY A 76 -14.86 14.91 -21.38
C GLY A 76 -14.07 14.45 -22.62
N ASN A 77 -13.13 13.52 -22.45
CA ASN A 77 -12.28 12.96 -23.50
C ASN A 77 -12.03 11.48 -23.21
N THR A 78 -11.33 10.77 -24.10
CA THR A 78 -11.06 9.32 -24.00
C THR A 78 -9.71 8.98 -23.36
N THR A 79 -9.02 9.95 -22.76
CA THR A 79 -7.61 9.78 -22.32
C THR A 79 -7.39 9.97 -20.82
N CYS A 80 -8.45 10.24 -20.04
CA CYS A 80 -8.38 10.56 -18.61
C CYS A 80 -7.37 11.67 -18.26
N ASN A 81 -7.26 12.68 -19.12
CA ASN A 81 -6.35 13.81 -18.95
C ASN A 81 -7.12 15.12 -18.83
N GLY A 82 -6.49 16.11 -18.21
CA GLY A 82 -7.03 17.45 -18.03
C GLY A 82 -7.99 17.54 -16.85
N VAL A 83 -8.86 18.56 -16.88
CA VAL A 83 -9.82 18.81 -15.81
C VAL A 83 -10.97 17.81 -15.90
N GLY A 84 -11.11 16.97 -14.88
CA GLY A 84 -12.26 16.08 -14.70
C GLY A 84 -13.26 16.63 -13.70
N SER A 85 -14.49 16.14 -13.75
CA SER A 85 -15.51 16.36 -12.72
C SER A 85 -15.59 15.16 -11.79
N LEU A 86 -15.61 15.41 -10.48
CA LEU A 86 -15.72 14.35 -9.47
C LEU A 86 -17.19 14.13 -9.10
N ALA A 87 -17.63 12.87 -9.18
CA ALA A 87 -18.84 12.38 -8.53
C ALA A 87 -18.48 11.61 -7.25
N GLY A 88 -19.14 11.93 -6.13
CA GLY A 88 -18.80 11.41 -4.80
C GLY A 88 -17.74 12.25 -4.06
N PRO A 89 -16.91 11.66 -3.16
CA PRO A 89 -16.85 10.24 -2.82
C PRO A 89 -17.93 9.80 -1.81
N SER A 90 -18.45 8.59 -1.99
CA SER A 90 -19.41 7.95 -1.10
C SER A 90 -18.72 6.99 -0.14
N ASN A 91 -19.26 6.84 1.07
CA ASN A 91 -18.74 5.90 2.06
C ASN A 91 -18.96 4.45 1.61
N LEU A 92 -17.88 3.67 1.47
CA LEU A 92 -17.95 2.24 1.20
C LEU A 92 -17.93 1.41 2.48
N GLY A 93 -17.35 1.93 3.56
CA GLY A 93 -17.28 1.27 4.86
C GLY A 93 -16.00 1.61 5.62
N THR A 94 -15.56 0.69 6.45
CA THR A 94 -14.41 0.86 7.34
C THR A 94 -13.42 -0.29 7.16
N VAL A 95 -12.12 0.04 7.12
CA VAL A 95 -11.05 -0.95 7.19
C VAL A 95 -10.40 -0.86 8.56
N VAL A 96 -10.31 -1.99 9.26
CA VAL A 96 -9.58 -2.12 10.53
C VAL A 96 -8.34 -2.95 10.28
N PHE A 97 -7.17 -2.35 10.45
CA PHE A 97 -5.88 -3.00 10.24
C PHE A 97 -5.45 -3.77 11.49
N SER A 98 -5.05 -5.02 11.29
CA SER A 98 -4.55 -5.91 12.34
C SER A 98 -3.03 -5.85 12.47
N ARG A 99 -2.33 -5.59 11.35
CA ARG A 99 -0.88 -5.41 11.32
C ARG A 99 -0.44 -4.61 10.11
N ALA A 100 0.80 -4.14 10.18
CA ALA A 100 1.45 -3.36 9.16
C ALA A 100 2.96 -3.65 9.16
N GLU A 101 3.55 -3.81 7.98
CA GLU A 101 4.97 -4.07 7.79
C GLU A 101 5.50 -3.23 6.61
N SER A 102 6.76 -2.84 6.66
CA SER A 102 7.37 -2.06 5.58
C SER A 102 8.88 -2.26 5.49
N ASN A 103 9.40 -1.98 4.30
CA ASN A 103 10.80 -1.77 4.01
C ASN A 103 10.91 -0.60 3.00
N ALA A 104 12.09 -0.39 2.42
CA ALA A 104 12.33 0.71 1.48
C ALA A 104 11.56 0.60 0.15
N SER A 105 11.09 -0.60 -0.21
CA SER A 105 10.47 -0.89 -1.51
C SER A 105 8.97 -1.14 -1.44
N VAL A 106 8.46 -1.60 -0.29
CA VAL A 106 7.06 -1.94 -0.11
C VAL A 106 6.61 -1.68 1.32
N ALA A 107 5.39 -1.19 1.47
CA ALA A 107 4.65 -1.15 2.73
C ALA A 107 3.34 -1.89 2.55
N ALA A 108 2.91 -2.66 3.54
CA ALA A 108 1.67 -3.42 3.50
C ALA A 108 0.93 -3.30 4.84
N SER A 109 -0.38 -3.07 4.77
CA SER A 109 -1.27 -3.06 5.93
C SER A 109 -2.38 -4.08 5.71
N TRP A 110 -2.41 -5.13 6.52
CA TRP A 110 -3.41 -6.19 6.48
C TRP A 110 -4.59 -5.81 7.38
N GLY A 111 -5.81 -6.04 6.92
CA GLY A 111 -6.99 -5.71 7.70
C GLY A 111 -8.27 -6.35 7.19
N GLU A 112 -9.33 -6.15 7.95
CA GLU A 112 -10.68 -6.51 7.58
C GLU A 112 -11.43 -5.26 7.10
N PHE A 113 -11.95 -5.32 5.88
CA PHE A 113 -12.87 -4.34 5.33
C PHE A 113 -14.31 -4.77 5.61
N THR A 114 -15.05 -3.94 6.35
CA THR A 114 -16.49 -4.08 6.55
C THR A 114 -17.23 -3.00 5.75
N THR A 115 -18.05 -3.42 4.79
CA THR A 115 -18.85 -2.51 3.96
C THR A 115 -19.99 -1.86 4.76
N VAL A 116 -20.58 -0.80 4.23
CA VAL A 116 -21.82 -0.20 4.78
C VAL A 116 -23.01 -1.16 4.84
N THR A 117 -22.99 -2.25 4.06
CA THR A 117 -23.98 -3.34 4.09
C THR A 117 -23.55 -4.50 5.01
N ASN A 118 -22.53 -4.30 5.85
CA ASN A 118 -21.99 -5.28 6.80
C ASN A 118 -21.42 -6.54 6.14
N THR A 119 -20.99 -6.46 4.88
CA THR A 119 -20.21 -7.51 4.21
C THR A 119 -18.75 -7.38 4.62
N ARG A 120 -18.08 -8.49 4.92
CA ARG A 120 -16.69 -8.50 5.41
C ARG A 120 -15.77 -9.19 4.42
N SER A 121 -14.57 -8.64 4.27
CA SER A 121 -13.52 -9.19 3.42
C SER A 121 -12.15 -8.88 3.99
N GLN A 122 -11.19 -9.79 3.82
CA GLN A 122 -9.80 -9.52 4.17
C GLN A 122 -9.14 -8.76 3.02
N VAL A 123 -8.39 -7.73 3.36
CA VAL A 123 -7.75 -6.82 2.39
C VAL A 123 -6.34 -6.49 2.81
N ILE A 124 -5.51 -6.19 1.81
CA ILE A 124 -4.17 -5.64 2.03
C ILE A 124 -4.08 -4.33 1.27
N TRP A 125 -3.79 -3.25 2.00
CA TRP A 125 -3.46 -1.96 1.42
C TRP A 125 -1.94 -1.88 1.30
N ALA A 126 -1.44 -2.00 0.08
CA ALA A 126 -0.01 -2.14 -0.18
C ALA A 126 0.52 -0.98 -1.01
N LYS A 127 1.61 -0.36 -0.59
CA LYS A 127 2.28 0.72 -1.30
C LYS A 127 3.55 0.23 -1.99
N LYS A 128 3.71 0.57 -3.27
CA LYS A 128 4.95 0.39 -4.06
C LYS A 128 5.93 1.57 -3.88
N SER A 129 5.42 2.72 -3.44
CA SER A 129 6.17 3.93 -3.09
C SER A 129 5.29 4.81 -2.18
N GLU A 130 5.79 5.96 -1.70
CA GLU A 130 4.93 6.89 -0.94
C GLU A 130 3.75 7.45 -1.74
N THR A 131 3.79 7.35 -3.06
CA THR A 131 2.79 7.92 -3.97
C THR A 131 2.02 6.88 -4.76
N VAL A 132 2.32 5.58 -4.63
CA VAL A 132 1.65 4.50 -5.36
C VAL A 132 1.08 3.47 -4.38
N LEU A 133 -0.25 3.37 -4.37
CA LEU A 133 -1.05 2.44 -3.57
C LEU A 133 -1.68 1.38 -4.48
N CYS A 134 -1.71 0.13 -4.05
CA CYS A 134 -2.41 -0.97 -4.70
C CYS A 134 -3.27 -1.68 -3.65
N LEU A 135 -4.49 -2.05 -4.03
CA LEU A 135 -5.43 -2.74 -3.14
C LEU A 135 -5.48 -4.21 -3.54
N LEU A 136 -5.14 -5.10 -2.61
CA LEU A 136 -5.17 -6.54 -2.82
C LEU A 136 -6.28 -7.16 -2.00
N GLY A 137 -6.98 -8.14 -2.58
CA GLY A 137 -7.83 -9.05 -1.82
C GLY A 137 -6.98 -10.05 -1.05
N ASP A 138 -7.47 -10.48 0.10
CA ASP A 138 -6.84 -11.51 0.93
C ASP A 138 -7.91 -12.46 1.49
N GLN A 139 -7.48 -13.45 2.29
CA GLN A 139 -8.37 -14.35 3.00
C GLN A 139 -7.93 -14.54 4.46
N SER A 140 -8.69 -15.29 5.24
CA SER A 140 -8.31 -15.66 6.60
C SER A 140 -8.23 -17.19 6.72
N PRO A 141 -7.04 -17.80 6.94
CA PRO A 141 -5.72 -17.16 7.10
C PRO A 141 -5.16 -16.54 5.81
N SER A 142 -4.32 -15.51 5.92
CA SER A 142 -3.79 -14.74 4.78
C SER A 142 -3.09 -15.62 3.73
N ILE A 143 -3.36 -15.38 2.45
CA ILE A 143 -2.60 -15.98 1.32
C ILE A 143 -1.30 -15.24 1.04
N LEU A 144 -1.17 -13.99 1.50
CA LEU A 144 0.03 -13.17 1.38
C LEU A 144 0.55 -12.81 2.78
N PRO A 145 0.99 -13.82 3.57
CA PRO A 145 1.29 -13.65 4.98
C PRO A 145 2.56 -12.83 5.25
N THR A 146 3.44 -12.64 4.27
CA THR A 146 4.68 -11.87 4.45
C THR A 146 4.76 -10.67 3.52
N LEU A 147 5.60 -9.70 3.88
CA LEU A 147 5.92 -8.57 3.01
C LEU A 147 6.52 -9.02 1.66
N ASN A 148 7.25 -10.14 1.62
CA ASN A 148 7.78 -10.72 0.38
C ASN A 148 6.67 -11.29 -0.51
N ASP A 149 5.66 -11.94 0.06
CA ASP A 149 4.52 -12.45 -0.70
C ASP A 149 3.72 -11.29 -1.32
N VAL A 150 3.51 -10.23 -0.55
CA VAL A 150 2.89 -8.99 -1.05
C VAL A 150 3.72 -8.38 -2.17
N ALA A 151 5.04 -8.25 -1.99
CA ALA A 151 5.93 -7.73 -3.03
C ALA A 151 5.85 -8.57 -4.32
N ALA A 152 5.86 -9.90 -4.22
CA ALA A 152 5.72 -10.80 -5.36
C ALA A 152 4.36 -10.64 -6.07
N SER A 153 3.27 -10.50 -5.31
CA SER A 153 1.94 -10.21 -5.88
C SER A 153 1.92 -8.88 -6.65
N LEU A 154 2.51 -7.82 -6.08
CA LEU A 154 2.58 -6.49 -6.71
C LEU A 154 3.40 -6.45 -8.01
N VAL A 155 4.34 -7.38 -8.22
CA VAL A 155 5.08 -7.50 -9.49
C VAL A 155 4.17 -8.00 -10.61
N THR A 156 3.19 -8.85 -10.28
CA THR A 156 2.25 -9.41 -11.26
C THR A 156 1.04 -8.51 -11.51
N LEU A 157 0.78 -7.55 -10.61
CA LEU A 157 -0.35 -6.64 -10.72
C LEU A 157 -0.06 -5.55 -11.76
N PRO A 158 -0.94 -5.34 -12.76
CA PRO A 158 -0.74 -4.28 -13.73
C PRO A 158 -0.81 -2.92 -13.05
N ASP A 159 0.06 -1.98 -13.44
CA ASP A 159 0.12 -0.66 -12.83
C ASP A 159 -1.21 0.12 -12.93
N SER A 160 -2.04 -0.21 -13.93
CA SER A 160 -3.40 0.35 -14.10
C SER A 160 -4.36 -0.01 -12.97
N ALA A 161 -4.12 -1.11 -12.23
CA ALA A 161 -4.93 -1.51 -11.08
C ALA A 161 -4.49 -0.85 -9.77
N CYS A 162 -3.36 -0.12 -9.79
CA CYS A 162 -2.89 0.69 -8.68
C CYS A 162 -3.40 2.13 -8.80
N PHE A 163 -3.11 2.93 -7.78
CA PHE A 163 -3.56 4.30 -7.61
C PHE A 163 -2.37 5.20 -7.34
N THR A 164 -2.44 6.42 -7.86
CA THR A 164 -1.47 7.49 -7.59
C THR A 164 -2.06 8.50 -6.62
N ARG A 165 -1.25 8.92 -5.65
CA ARG A 165 -1.63 9.94 -4.67
C ARG A 165 -1.96 11.27 -5.37
N GLN A 166 -3.01 11.95 -4.92
CA GLN A 166 -3.44 13.25 -5.41
C GLN A 166 -3.02 14.39 -4.47
#